data_AF-A0A3D2IBF2-F1
#
_entry.id   AF-A0A3D2IBF2-F1
#
_cell.length_a   1.000
_cell.length_b   1.000
_cell.length_c   1.000
_cell.angle_alpha   90.00
_cell.angle_beta   90.00
_cell.angle_gamma   90.00
#
_symmetry.space_group_name_H-M   'P 1'
#
loop_
_entity.id
_entity.type
_entity.pdbx_description
1 polymer ?
#
loop_
_entity_poly.entity_id
_entity_poly.type
_entity_poly.pdbx_seq_one_letter_code
_entity_poly.pdbx_strand_id
1 'polypeptide(L)' 'MDKNTKLVMFSSKTGNWATPQDFFLKLDWRFGPFDLDPCASPSNAKCMNFFTEA' A
#
# COMPACT_ATOMS: atom_id res chain seq x y z
N MET A 1 14.26 -21.26 -10.91
CA MET A 1 13.64 -20.58 -9.75
C MET A 1 13.47 -21.62 -8.65
N ASP A 2 14.10 -21.42 -7.49
CA ASP A 2 14.02 -22.35 -6.36
C ASP A 2 12.65 -22.28 -5.65
N LYS A 3 12.40 -23.22 -4.73
CA LYS A 3 11.11 -23.35 -4.03
C LYS A 3 10.74 -22.12 -3.19
N ASN A 4 11.72 -21.48 -2.53
CA ASN A 4 11.44 -20.33 -1.68
C ASN A 4 11.04 -19.12 -2.52
N THR A 5 11.72 -18.89 -3.64
CA THR A 5 11.38 -17.80 -4.56
C THR A 5 9.94 -17.92 -5.07
N LYS A 6 9.48 -19.14 -5.41
CA LYS A 6 8.07 -19.35 -5.82
C LYS A 6 7.06 -19.08 -4.70
N LEU A 7 7.39 -19.42 -3.46
CA LEU A 7 6.48 -19.22 -2.32
C LEU A 7 6.28 -17.73 -2.01
N VAL A 8 7.34 -16.93 -2.10
CA VAL A 8 7.29 -15.49 -1.74
C VAL A 8 6.67 -14.65 -2.85
N MET A 9 7.08 -14.83 -4.11
CA MET A 9 6.64 -13.96 -5.21
C MET A 9 5.15 -14.12 -5.57
N PHE A 10 4.51 -15.22 -5.15
CA PHE A 10 3.10 -15.51 -5.40
C PHE A 10 2.31 -15.74 -4.10
N SER A 11 2.79 -15.21 -2.97
CA SER A 11 2.12 -15.37 -1.67
C SER A 11 0.83 -14.54 -1.54
N SER A 12 0.69 -13.48 -2.35
CA SER A 12 -0.51 -12.65 -2.31
C SER A 12 -1.65 -13.25 -3.14
N LYS A 13 -2.85 -13.26 -2.56
CA LYS A 13 -4.08 -13.67 -3.25
C LYS A 13 -4.63 -12.59 -4.19
N THR A 14 -4.19 -11.34 -4.01
CA THR A 14 -4.64 -10.18 -4.79
C THR A 14 -3.44 -9.35 -5.24
N GLY A 15 -3.65 -8.50 -6.25
CA GLY A 15 -2.68 -7.49 -6.68
C GLY A 15 -2.59 -6.28 -5.74
N ASN A 16 -3.35 -6.26 -4.65
CA ASN A 16 -3.49 -5.09 -3.79
C ASN A 16 -2.39 -5.08 -2.73
N TRP A 17 -1.61 -4.00 -2.69
CA TRP A 17 -0.52 -3.81 -1.74
C TRP A 17 -0.67 -2.47 -1.03
N ALA A 18 -1.60 -2.43 -0.07
CA ALA A 18 -1.84 -1.23 0.73
C ALA A 18 -0.62 -0.88 1.58
N THR A 19 -0.31 0.41 1.71
CA THR A 19 0.74 0.88 2.62
C THR A 19 0.35 0.57 4.08
N PRO A 20 1.16 -0.18 4.84
CA PRO A 20 0.89 -0.43 6.26
C PRO A 20 0.76 0.88 7.04
N GLN A 21 -0.26 0.98 7.89
CA GLN A 21 -0.61 2.22 8.59
C GLN A 21 0.57 2.81 9.37
N ASP A 22 1.27 2.00 10.16
CA ASP A 22 2.40 2.46 10.98
C ASP A 22 3.57 2.98 10.14
N PHE A 23 3.77 2.42 8.95
CA PHE A 23 4.81 2.87 8.04
C PHE A 23 4.43 4.21 7.41
N PHE A 24 3.18 4.34 6.96
CA PHE A 24 2.64 5.60 6.47
C PHE A 24 2.78 6.72 7.50
N LEU A 25 2.36 6.49 8.76
CA LEU A 25 2.42 7.50 9.83
C LEU A 25 3.85 8.00 10.09
N LYS A 26 4.86 7.13 10.04
CA LYS A 26 6.27 7.51 10.19
C LYS A 26 6.74 8.43 9.07
N LEU A 27 6.30 8.17 7.84
CA LEU A 27 6.64 8.99 6.68
C LEU A 27 5.89 10.31 6.68
N ASP A 28 4.60 10.28 6.99
CA ASP A 28 3.74 11.47 7.05
C ASP A 28 4.23 12.44 8.14
N TRP A 29 4.63 11.93 9.32
CA TRP A 29 5.27 12.75 10.34
C TRP A 29 6.56 13.44 9.85
N ARG A 30 7.35 12.76 8.99
CA ARG A 30 8.67 13.25 8.56
C ARG A 30 8.62 14.15 7.33
N PHE A 31 7.72 13.86 6.38
CA PHE A 31 7.68 14.45 5.04
C PHE A 31 6.31 15.00 4.66
N GLY A 32 5.28 14.73 5.46
CA GLY A 32 3.92 15.17 5.21
C GLY A 32 3.65 16.61 5.63
N PRO A 33 2.36 17.00 5.69
CA PRO A 33 1.19 16.14 5.49
C PRO A 33 1.04 15.70 4.03
N PHE A 34 0.79 14.40 3.80
CA PHE A 34 0.41 13.90 2.48
C PHE A 34 -1.08 14.17 2.20
N ASP A 35 -1.39 14.52 0.96
CA ASP A 35 -2.76 14.83 0.50
C ASP A 35 -3.28 13.84 -0.54
N LEU A 36 -2.44 12.94 -1.05
CA LEU A 36 -2.76 11.94 -2.07
C LEU A 36 -2.27 10.53 -1.69
N ASP A 37 -3.17 9.54 -1.79
CA ASP A 37 -2.88 8.12 -1.68
C ASP A 37 -3.13 7.41 -3.03
N PRO A 38 -2.11 7.25 -3.88
CA PRO A 38 -2.30 6.85 -5.28
C PRO A 38 -2.60 5.35 -5.47
N CYS A 39 -2.49 4.53 -4.42
CA CYS A 39 -2.71 3.08 -4.52
C CYS A 39 -3.57 2.59 -3.35
N ALA A 40 -4.82 3.08 -3.32
CA ALA A 40 -5.74 2.81 -2.24
C ALA A 40 -7.17 2.48 -2.73
N SER A 41 -7.90 1.77 -1.89
CA SER A 41 -9.34 1.60 -1.98
C SER A 41 -10.02 2.51 -0.95
N PRO A 42 -11.34 2.71 -1.05
CA PRO A 42 -12.08 3.48 -0.04
C PRO A 42 -11.95 2.95 1.39
N SER A 43 -11.61 1.66 1.56
CA SER A 43 -11.47 1.02 2.87
C SER A 43 -10.06 1.12 3.48
N ASN A 44 -9.04 1.48 2.70
CA ASN A 44 -7.66 1.52 3.18
C ASN A 44 -6.95 2.86 2.99
N ALA A 45 -7.58 3.81 2.30
CA ALA A 45 -7.04 5.14 2.00
C ALA A 45 -6.50 5.85 3.24
N LYS A 46 -5.32 6.46 3.08
CA LYS A 46 -4.63 7.23 4.12
C LYS A 46 -4.82 8.74 3.96
N CYS A 47 -5.22 9.17 2.77
CA CYS A 47 -5.45 10.56 2.39
C CYS A 47 -6.87 10.75 1.87
N MET A 48 -7.37 11.99 1.88
CA MET A 48 -8.70 12.29 1.30
C MET A 48 -8.73 12.10 -0.22
N ASN A 49 -7.67 12.49 -0.93
CA ASN A 49 -7.54 12.18 -2.34
C ASN A 49 -6.88 10.83 -2.49
N PHE A 50 -7.48 9.93 -3.27
CA PHE A 50 -6.90 8.63 -3.56
C PHE A 50 -7.33 8.12 -4.94
N PHE A 51 -6.52 7.23 -5.51
CA PHE A 51 -6.86 6.51 -6.73
C PHE A 51 -7.08 5.03 -6.42
N THR A 52 -8.17 4.49 -6.96
CA THR A 52 -8.51 3.05 -6.95
C THR A 52 -8.41 2.49 -8.36
N GLU A 53 -8.33 1.17 -8.49
CA GLU A 53 -8.45 0.47 -9.78
C GLU A 53 -9.76 0.88 -10.48
N ALA A 54 -9.71 0.98 -11.81
CA ALA A 54 -10.85 1.38 -12.66
C ALA A 54 -11.88 0.26 -12.84
#